data_AF-A0A952ERG3-F1
#
_entry.id   AF-A0A952ERG3-F1
#
_cell.length_a   1.000
_cell.length_b   1.000
_cell.length_c   1.000
_cell.angle_alpha   90.00
_cell.angle_beta   90.00
_cell.angle_gamma   90.00
#
_symmetry.space_group_name_H-M   'P 1'
#
loop_
_entity.id
_entity.type
_entity.pdbx_description
1 polymer ?
#
loop_
_entity_poly.entity_id
_entity_poly.type
_entity_poly.pdbx_seq_one_letter_code
_entity_poly.pdbx_strand_id
1 'polypeptide(L)' 'MSARPRILFVRHGETDWNVEGRLQGQKDIPLNALGRIQAE' A
#
# COMPACT_ATOMS: atom_id res chain seq x y z
N MET A 1 -3.66 -32.95 13.09
CA MET A 1 -4.11 -32.15 11.92
C MET A 1 -3.13 -30.99 11.77
N SER A 2 -2.44 -30.88 10.63
CA SER A 2 -1.56 -29.72 10.38
C SER A 2 -2.43 -28.50 10.05
N ALA A 3 -2.23 -27.40 10.77
CA ALA A 3 -2.94 -26.15 10.49
C ALA A 3 -2.50 -25.59 9.13
N ARG A 4 -3.45 -25.08 8.34
CA ARG A 4 -3.12 -24.40 7.08
C ARG A 4 -2.44 -23.06 7.39
N PRO A 5 -1.41 -22.65 6.62
CA PRO A 5 -0.79 -21.33 6.78
C PRO A 5 -1.81 -20.20 6.59
N ARG A 6 -1.63 -19.11 7.34
CA ARG A 6 -2.38 -17.86 7.14
C ARG A 6 -1.71 -17.04 6.06
N ILE A 7 -2.49 -16.56 5.09
CA ILE A 7 -2.04 -15.59 4.08
C ILE A 7 -2.71 -14.26 4.41
N LEU A 8 -1.92 -13.19 4.43
CA LEU A 8 -2.39 -11.83 4.69
C LEU A 8 -2.14 -10.98 3.43
N PHE A 9 -3.14 -10.20 3.04
CA PHE A 9 -3.02 -9.20 1.99
C PHE A 9 -3.15 -7.82 2.61
N VAL A 10 -2.18 -6.95 2.33
CA VAL A 10 -2.16 -5.58 2.83
C VAL A 10 -1.88 -4.66 1.65
N ARG A 11 -2.67 -3.59 1.52
CA ARG A 11 -2.42 -2.53 0.55
C ARG A 11 -1.44 -1.53 1.17
N HIS A 12 -0.48 -1.03 0.40
CA HIS A 12 0.38 0.07 0.84
C HIS A 12 -0.42 1.34 1.15
N GLY A 13 0.17 2.26 1.91
CA GLY A 13 -0.45 3.55 2.23
C GLY A 13 -0.64 4.45 1.00
N GLU A 14 -1.37 5.54 1.20
CA GLU A 14 -1.63 6.54 0.17
C GLU A 14 -0.35 7.20 -0.37
N THR A 15 -0.35 7.48 -1.67
CA THR A 15 0.62 8.35 -2.35
C THR A 15 -0.13 9.52 -2.98
N ASP A 16 0.56 10.62 -3.29
CA ASP A 16 -0.07 11.77 -3.96
C ASP A 16 -0.67 11.39 -5.32
N TRP A 17 -0.11 10.39 -6.01
CA TRP A 17 -0.64 9.90 -7.28
C TRP A 17 -1.96 9.16 -7.12
N ASN A 18 -2.22 8.53 -5.97
CA ASN A 18 -3.53 7.94 -5.70
C ASN A 18 -4.59 9.02 -5.55
N VAL A 19 -4.27 10.10 -4.84
CA VAL A 19 -5.16 11.27 -4.63
C VAL A 19 -5.46 11.96 -5.96
N GLU A 20 -4.45 12.12 -6.81
CA GLU A 20 -4.58 12.75 -8.13
C GLU A 20 -5.23 11.82 -9.18
N GLY A 21 -5.51 10.55 -8.86
CA GLY A 21 -6.07 9.59 -9.80
C GLY A 21 -5.11 9.20 -10.95
N ARG A 22 -3.80 9.27 -10.71
CA ARG A 22 -2.77 8.97 -11.70
C ARG A 22 -2.41 7.49 -11.76
N LEU A 23 -2.07 7.01 -12.95
CA LEU A 23 -1.49 5.69 -13.15
C LEU A 23 -0.02 5.67 -12.73
N GLN A 24 0.32 4.91 -11.68
CA GLN A 24 1.71 4.79 -11.19
C GLN A 24 2.57 3.85 -12.05
N GLY A 25 2.00 2.76 -12.56
CA GLY A 25 2.76 1.73 -13.28
C GLY A 25 3.86 1.13 -12.40
N GLN A 26 5.10 1.12 -12.91
CA GLN A 26 6.29 0.65 -12.18
C GLN A 26 7.08 1.78 -11.50
N LYS A 27 6.55 3.01 -11.47
CA LYS A 27 7.23 4.11 -10.77
C LYS A 27 7.14 3.91 -9.26
N ASP A 28 8.28 4.07 -8.62
CA ASP A 28 8.39 4.10 -7.17
C ASP A 28 8.01 5.50 -6.65
N ILE A 29 6.74 5.65 -6.25
CA ILE A 29 6.22 6.91 -5.69
C ILE A 29 6.16 6.72 -4.16
N PRO A 30 6.78 7.60 -3.37
CA PRO A 30 6.79 7.47 -1.92
C PRO A 30 5.39 7.67 -1.33
N LEU A 31 5.17 7.08 -0.14
CA LEU A 31 3.98 7.34 0.67
C LEU A 31 3.92 8.82 1.06
N ASN A 32 2.72 9.41 0.97
CA ASN A 32 2.51 10.76 1.45
C ASN A 32 2.36 10.78 2.99
N ALA A 33 2.10 11.94 3.58
CA ALA A 33 1.98 12.06 5.04
C ALA A 33 0.90 11.13 5.62
N LEU A 34 -0.26 11.05 4.97
CA LEU A 34 -1.34 10.15 5.37
C LEU A 34 -0.96 8.68 5.15
N GLY A 35 -0.33 8.36 4.03
CA GLY A 35 0.13 7.01 3.71
C GLY A 35 1.15 6.47 4.70
N ARG A 36 2.02 7.32 5.26
CA ARG A 36 2.94 6.92 6.33
C ARG A 36 2.18 6.55 7.61
N ILE A 37 1.20 7.35 8.02
CA ILE A 37 0.34 7.05 9.18
C ILE A 37 -0.46 5.75 8.97
N GLN A 38 -0.90 5.48 7.74
CA GLN A 38 -1.60 4.23 7.40
C GLN A 38 -0.70 2.99 7.46
N ALA A 39 0.63 3.16 7.40
CA ALA A 39 1.62 2.09 7.40
C ALA A 39 2.31 1.90 8.76
N GLU A 40 2.00 2.74 9.76
CA GLU A 40 2.39 2.58 11.17
C GLU A 40 1.52 1.53 11.87
#